data_AF-X1EDM7-F1
#
_entry.id   AF-X1EDM7-F1
#
_cell.length_a   1.000
_cell.length_b   1.000
_cell.length_c   1.000
_cell.angle_alpha   90.00
_cell.angle_beta   90.00
_cell.angle_gamma   90.00
#
_symmetry.space_group_name_H-M   'P 1'
#
loop_
_entity.id
_entity.type
_entity.pdbx_description
1 polymer ?
#
loop_
_entity_poly.entity_id
_entity_poly.type
_entity_poly.pdbx_seq_one_letter_code
_entity_poly.pdbx_strand_id
1 'polypeptide(L)'
;MLIPTIIMGAIAIALILIGYFRGQGQHITGLKAALSMTIEILPLLIFAFIVAGMMQALIPNEIISKWIGEGSGLRGIFIGTVAGGIMPGGPYVSLPVAGGFLRTGASIGTIVAFLTGWSLWA
;
A
#
# COMPACT_ATOMS: atom_id res chain seq x y z
N MET A 1 3.20 12.59 -6.96
CA MET A 1 1.92 11.92 -7.30
C MET A 1 1.27 12.48 -8.57
N LEU A 2 1.34 13.79 -8.85
CA LEU A 2 0.70 14.40 -10.04
C LEU A 2 1.07 13.74 -11.38
N ILE A 3 2.37 13.48 -11.62
CA ILE A 3 2.84 12.87 -12.88
C ILE A 3 2.23 11.47 -13.11
N PRO A 4 2.36 10.50 -12.17
CA PRO A 4 1.67 9.21 -12.28
C PRO A 4 0.16 9.32 -12.49
N THR A 5 -0.51 10.25 -11.80
CA THR A 5 -1.96 10.47 -11.95
C THR A 5 -2.32 10.92 -13.36
N ILE A 6 -1.55 11.85 -13.94
CA ILE A 6 -1.78 12.34 -15.31
C ILE A 6 -1.57 11.21 -16.32
N ILE A 7 -0.48 10.44 -16.18
CA ILE A 7 -0.17 9.32 -17.08
C ILE A 7 -1.29 8.28 -17.04
N MET A 8 -1.70 7.84 -15.84
CA MET A 8 -2.77 6.86 -15.67
C MET A 8 -4.12 7.40 -16.17
N GLY A 9 -4.41 8.68 -15.93
CA GLY A 9 -5.62 9.33 -16.42
C GLY A 9 -5.68 9.36 -17.95
N ALA A 10 -4.58 9.69 -18.62
CA ALA A 10 -4.49 9.68 -20.07
C ALA A 10 -4.71 8.26 -20.65
N ILE A 11 -4.08 7.24 -20.05
CA ILE A 11 -4.28 5.84 -20.45
C ILE A 11 -5.74 5.42 -20.27
N ALA A 12 -6.36 5.74 -19.14
CA ALA A 12 -7.75 5.41 -18.87
C ALA A 12 -8.69 6.05 -19.90
N ILE A 13 -8.51 7.35 -20.21
CA ILE A 13 -9.29 8.05 -21.23
C ILE A 13 -9.12 7.38 -22.60
N ALA A 14 -7.88 7.08 -23.00
CA ALA A 14 -7.61 6.42 -24.28
C ALA A 14 -8.32 5.06 -24.38
N LEU A 15 -8.27 4.23 -23.33
CA LEU A 15 -8.93 2.92 -23.30
C LEU A 15 -10.46 3.04 -23.34
N ILE A 16 -11.03 4.02 -22.64
CA ILE A 16 -12.47 4.30 -22.68
C ILE A 16 -12.90 4.71 -24.09
N LEU A 17 -12.15 5.61 -24.73
CA LEU A 17 -12.42 6.05 -26.10
C LEU A 17 -12.34 4.87 -27.08
N ILE A 18 -11.31 4.03 -26.99
CA ILE A 18 -11.20 2.81 -27.81
C ILE A 18 -12.41 1.89 -27.60
N GLY A 19 -12.83 1.67 -26.34
CA GLY A 19 -14.00 0.87 -26.01
C GLY A 19 -15.34 1.49 -26.45
N TYR A 20 -15.39 2.81 -26.59
CA TYR A 20 -16.52 3.54 -27.18
C TYR A 20 -16.58 3.35 -28.69
N PHE A 21 -15.46 3.58 -29.39
CA PHE A 21 -15.39 3.45 -30.86
C PHE A 21 -15.60 2.02 -31.37
N ARG A 22 -15.34 1.00 -30.54
CA ARG A 22 -15.66 -0.40 -30.88
C ARG A 22 -17.16 -0.71 -30.91
N GLY A 23 -18.03 0.16 -30.37
CA GLY A 23 -19.49 0.06 -30.51
C GLY A 23 -20.17 -1.09 -29.76
N GLN A 24 -19.43 -2.04 -29.20
CA GLN A 24 -19.96 -3.24 -28.51
C GLN A 24 -20.31 -3.02 -27.03
N GLY A 25 -20.41 -1.76 -26.57
CA GLY A 25 -20.69 -1.45 -25.14
C GLY A 25 -19.56 -1.81 -24.16
N GLN A 26 -18.35 -2.11 -24.65
CA GLN A 26 -17.19 -2.48 -23.84
C GLN A 26 -16.80 -1.40 -22.83
N HIS A 27 -16.96 -0.12 -23.20
CA HIS A 27 -16.72 1.02 -22.31
C HIS A 27 -17.66 1.00 -21.09
N ILE A 28 -18.94 0.65 -21.25
CA ILE A 28 -19.90 0.57 -20.13
C ILE A 28 -19.53 -0.59 -19.20
N THR A 29 -19.20 -1.75 -19.77
CA THR A 29 -18.79 -2.93 -18.98
C THR A 29 -17.51 -2.64 -18.21
N GLY A 30 -16.53 -1.99 -18.85
CA GLY A 30 -15.30 -1.55 -18.21
C GLY A 30 -15.53 -0.54 -17.09
N LEU A 31 -16.38 0.47 -17.30
CA LEU A 31 -16.73 1.44 -16.26
C LEU A 31 -17.45 0.80 -15.08
N LYS A 32 -18.35 -0.15 -15.31
CA LYS A 32 -19.04 -0.89 -14.23
C LYS A 32 -18.05 -1.72 -13.42
N ALA A 33 -17.13 -2.42 -14.07
CA ALA A 33 -16.07 -3.16 -13.39
C ALA A 33 -15.18 -2.22 -12.56
N ALA A 34 -14.77 -1.09 -13.14
CA ALA A 34 -13.98 -0.08 -12.43
C ALA A 34 -14.70 0.50 -11.20
N LEU A 35 -16.00 0.79 -11.32
CA LEU A 35 -16.81 1.27 -10.21
C LEU A 35 -16.95 0.22 -9.10
N SER A 36 -17.20 -1.04 -9.47
CA SER A 36 -17.28 -2.15 -8.50
C SER A 36 -15.98 -2.30 -7.72
N MET A 37 -14.84 -2.35 -8.42
CA MET A 37 -13.51 -2.42 -7.78
C MET A 37 -13.25 -1.20 -6.89
N THR A 38 -13.66 -0.01 -7.32
CA THR A 38 -13.49 1.22 -6.52
C THR A 38 -14.28 1.14 -5.23
N ILE A 39 -15.55 0.72 -5.25
CA ILE A 39 -16.40 0.62 -4.07
C ILE A 39 -15.86 -0.45 -3.10
N GLU A 40 -15.30 -1.53 -3.61
CA GLU A 40 -14.72 -2.61 -2.80
C GLU A 40 -13.39 -2.19 -2.13
N ILE A 41 -12.50 -1.52 -2.87
CA ILE A 41 -11.14 -1.21 -2.41
C ILE A 41 -11.05 0.13 -1.64
N LEU A 42 -11.88 1.13 -1.99
CA LEU A 42 -11.79 2.47 -1.41
C LEU A 42 -11.97 2.50 0.12
N PRO A 43 -12.94 1.79 0.73
CA PRO A 43 -13.07 1.74 2.19
C PRO A 43 -11.82 1.15 2.85
N LEU A 44 -11.28 0.07 2.28
CA LEU A 44 -10.06 -0.57 2.78
C LEU A 44 -8.86 0.39 2.74
N LEU A 45 -8.69 1.15 1.65
CA LEU A 45 -7.64 2.16 1.52
C LEU A 45 -7.77 3.28 2.56
N ILE A 46 -8.99 3.75 2.83
CA ILE A 46 -9.24 4.77 3.86
C ILE A 46 -8.76 4.28 5.22
N PHE A 47 -9.17 3.07 5.63
CA PHE A 47 -8.73 2.51 6.91
C PHE A 47 -7.22 2.25 6.94
N ALA A 48 -6.63 1.75 5.86
CA ALA A 48 -5.18 1.54 5.77
C ALA A 48 -4.39 2.85 5.94
N PHE A 49 -4.85 3.95 5.33
CA PHE A 49 -4.22 5.25 5.49
C PHE A 49 -4.40 5.83 6.89
N ILE A 50 -5.56 5.63 7.52
CA ILE A 50 -5.77 6.01 8.93
C ILE A 50 -4.78 5.25 9.81
N VAL A 51 -4.66 3.93 9.66
CA VAL A 51 -3.71 3.12 10.44
C VAL A 51 -2.29 3.62 10.21
N ALA A 52 -1.85 3.78 8.96
CA ALA A 52 -0.50 4.28 8.65
C ALA A 52 -0.23 5.68 9.23
N GLY A 53 -1.22 6.58 9.19
CA GLY A 53 -1.13 7.92 9.76
C GLY A 53 -1.09 7.92 11.30
N MET A 54 -1.96 7.14 11.93
CA MET A 54 -1.99 6.98 13.39
C MET A 54 -0.73 6.31 13.91
N MET A 55 -0.17 5.34 13.19
CA MET A 55 1.13 4.75 13.53
C MET A 55 2.25 5.78 13.53
N GLN A 56 2.27 6.68 12.54
CA GLN A 56 3.25 7.78 12.52
C GLN A 56 3.05 8.76 13.69
N ALA A 57 1.81 9.03 14.08
CA ALA A 57 1.50 10.00 15.13
C ALA A 57 1.63 9.45 16.56
N LEU A 58 1.31 8.16 16.76
CA LEU A 58 1.23 7.54 18.09
C LEU A 58 2.50 6.81 18.51
N ILE A 59 3.32 6.32 17.57
CA ILE A 59 4.49 5.53 17.93
C ILE A 59 5.65 6.48 18.27
N PRO A 60 6.13 6.48 19.54
CA PRO A 60 7.24 7.34 19.95
C PRO A 60 8.55 6.94 19.24
N ASN A 61 9.35 7.94 18.87
CA ASN A 61 10.63 7.73 18.19
C ASN A 61 11.59 6.83 19.00
N GLU A 62 11.50 6.84 20.33
CA GLU A 62 12.32 5.99 21.21
C GLU A 62 11.99 4.51 21.04
N ILE A 63 10.72 4.15 20.81
CA ILE A 63 10.31 2.77 20.56
C ILE A 63 10.87 2.32 19.22
N ILE A 64 10.80 3.17 18.21
CA ILE A 64 11.22 2.82 16.85
C ILE A 64 12.72 2.63 16.82
N SER A 65 13.49 3.63 17.24
CA SER A 65 14.95 3.56 17.30
C SER A 65 15.46 2.34 18.08
N LYS A 66 14.78 1.94 19.16
CA LYS A 66 15.17 0.80 19.99
C LYS A 66 14.81 -0.57 19.39
N TRP A 67 13.65 -0.69 18.73
CA TRP A 67 13.11 -2.00 18.34
C TRP A 67 13.19 -2.30 16.85
N ILE A 68 13.03 -1.28 16.00
CA ILE A 68 12.88 -1.45 14.55
C ILE A 68 13.72 -0.49 13.71
N GLY A 69 14.41 0.48 14.33
CA GLY A 69 15.30 1.47 13.70
C GLY A 69 16.70 0.92 13.39
N GLU A 70 17.60 1.76 12.89
CA GLU A 70 18.93 1.33 12.41
C GLU A 70 19.76 0.57 13.46
N GLY A 71 19.65 0.95 14.74
CA GLY A 71 20.35 0.27 15.84
C GLY A 71 19.75 -1.09 16.26
N SER A 72 18.62 -1.51 15.67
CA SER A 72 17.92 -2.74 16.08
C SER A 72 18.53 -4.02 15.52
N GLY A 73 19.30 -3.95 14.43
CA GLY A 73 19.95 -5.10 13.79
C GLY A 73 19.00 -6.27 13.50
N LEU A 74 19.40 -7.48 13.92
CA LEU A 74 18.61 -8.72 13.76
C LEU A 74 17.24 -8.67 14.45
N ARG A 75 17.11 -7.90 15.54
CA ARG A 75 15.84 -7.77 16.26
C ARG A 75 14.79 -7.07 15.41
N GLY A 76 15.18 -6.01 14.71
CA GLY A 76 14.29 -5.29 13.79
C GLY A 76 13.84 -6.18 12.64
N ILE A 77 14.76 -6.96 12.06
CA ILE A 77 14.45 -7.93 11.00
C ILE A 77 13.43 -8.97 11.47
N PHE A 78 13.62 -9.55 12.67
CA PHE A 78 12.68 -10.54 13.20
C PHE A 78 11.28 -9.93 13.42
N ILE A 79 11.21 -8.74 14.00
CA ILE A 79 9.94 -8.03 14.21
C ILE A 79 9.28 -7.71 12.87
N GLY A 80 10.05 -7.21 11.89
CA GLY A 80 9.58 -6.95 10.54
C GLY A 80 8.99 -8.21 9.93
N THR A 81 9.72 -9.33 9.98
CA THR A 81 9.26 -10.62 9.42
C THR A 81 7.95 -11.08 10.05
N VAL A 82 7.85 -11.07 11.38
CA VAL A 82 6.63 -11.49 12.08
C VAL A 82 5.47 -10.53 11.77
N ALA A 83 5.71 -9.22 11.83
CA ALA A 83 4.70 -8.21 11.52
C ALA A 83 4.21 -8.32 10.06
N GLY A 84 5.12 -8.60 9.13
CA GLY A 84 4.82 -8.85 7.72
C GLY A 84 4.00 -10.11 7.54
N GLY A 85 4.40 -11.20 8.17
CA GLY A 85 3.72 -12.51 8.08
C GLY A 85 2.35 -12.59 8.77
N ILE A 86 1.96 -11.57 9.55
CA ILE A 86 0.61 -11.45 10.10
C ILE A 86 -0.19 -10.29 9.47
N MET A 87 0.43 -9.44 8.64
CA MET A 87 -0.22 -8.25 8.09
C MET A 87 -1.32 -8.64 7.09
N PRO A 88 -2.60 -8.42 7.40
CA PRO A 88 -3.67 -8.82 6.52
C PRO A 88 -3.79 -7.87 5.32
N GLY A 89 -4.32 -8.41 4.23
CA GLY A 89 -4.73 -7.63 3.07
C GLY A 89 -3.67 -7.52 1.98
N GLY A 90 -4.11 -7.00 0.84
CA GLY A 90 -3.28 -6.82 -0.33
C GLY A 90 -2.31 -5.64 -0.23
N PRO A 91 -1.59 -5.32 -1.34
CA PRO A 91 -0.58 -4.25 -1.37
C PRO A 91 -1.14 -2.88 -0.95
N TYR A 92 -2.45 -2.69 -1.09
CA TYR A 92 -3.19 -1.50 -0.69
C TYR A 92 -3.12 -1.20 0.82
N VAL A 93 -2.91 -2.21 1.67
CA VAL A 93 -2.80 -2.06 3.12
C VAL A 93 -1.34 -2.06 3.57
N SER A 94 -0.56 -3.01 3.06
CA SER A 94 0.81 -3.25 3.53
C SER A 94 1.80 -2.16 3.10
N LEU A 95 1.65 -1.60 1.88
CA LEU A 95 2.56 -0.56 1.40
C LEU A 95 2.42 0.76 2.16
N PRO A 96 1.21 1.27 2.46
CA PRO A 96 1.06 2.45 3.31
C PRO A 96 1.64 2.26 4.71
N VAL A 97 1.45 1.08 5.31
CA VAL A 97 2.01 0.76 6.64
C VAL A 97 3.54 0.72 6.60
N ALA A 98 4.12 0.05 5.59
CA ALA A 98 5.57 0.04 5.37
C ALA A 98 6.12 1.47 5.14
N GLY A 99 5.41 2.30 4.38
CA GLY A 99 5.73 3.72 4.20
C GLY A 99 5.65 4.52 5.50
N GLY A 100 4.69 4.19 6.37
CA GLY A 100 4.61 4.70 7.73
C GLY A 100 5.87 4.37 8.53
N PHE A 101 6.25 3.10 8.59
CA PHE A 101 7.47 2.66 9.26
C PHE A 101 8.73 3.36 8.74
N LEU A 102 8.84 3.51 7.42
CA LEU A 102 9.95 4.22 6.78
C LEU A 102 10.03 5.68 7.24
N ARG A 103 8.90 6.40 7.25
CA ARG A 103 8.86 7.81 7.69
C ARG A 103 9.14 7.99 9.16
N THR A 104 8.82 6.99 9.97
CA THR A 104 9.09 7.02 11.41
C THR A 104 10.51 6.59 11.79
N GLY A 105 11.36 6.21 10.82
CA GLY A 105 12.77 5.87 11.07
C GLY A 105 13.04 4.38 11.32
N ALA A 106 12.16 3.48 10.88
CA ALA A 106 12.47 2.05 10.86
C ALA A 106 13.64 1.78 9.89
N SER A 107 14.49 0.81 10.23
CA SER A 107 15.61 0.42 9.38
C SER A 107 15.13 -0.17 8.05
N ILE A 108 15.93 0.01 7.01
CA ILE A 108 15.67 -0.60 5.69
C ILE A 108 15.56 -2.13 5.84
N GLY A 109 16.41 -2.76 6.66
CA GLY A 109 16.37 -4.20 6.92
C GLY A 109 15.03 -4.66 7.52
N THR A 110 14.49 -3.92 8.50
CA THR A 110 13.17 -4.19 9.08
C THR A 110 12.07 -4.09 8.02
N ILE A 111 12.10 -3.06 7.18
CA ILE A 111 11.07 -2.81 6.17
C ILE A 111 11.11 -3.88 5.07
N VAL A 112 12.30 -4.26 4.61
CA VAL A 112 12.48 -5.35 3.65
C VAL A 112 11.98 -6.66 4.24
N ALA A 113 12.32 -6.96 5.51
CA ALA A 113 11.83 -8.15 6.20
C ALA A 113 10.30 -8.17 6.32
N PHE A 114 9.70 -7.02 6.65
CA PHE A 114 8.25 -6.84 6.67
C PHE A 114 7.60 -7.10 5.30
N LEU A 115 8.09 -6.44 4.26
CA LEU A 115 7.54 -6.59 2.91
C LEU A 115 7.73 -8.01 2.37
N THR A 116 8.87 -8.65 2.65
CA THR A 116 9.15 -10.02 2.22
C THR A 116 8.28 -11.03 2.97
N GLY A 117 8.14 -10.89 4.29
CA GLY A 117 7.28 -11.76 5.09
C GLY A 117 5.81 -11.66 4.68
N TRP A 118 5.34 -10.45 4.39
CA TRP A 118 4.00 -10.22 3.84
C TRP A 118 3.85 -10.84 2.44
N SER A 119 4.79 -10.57 1.53
CA SER A 119 4.72 -11.03 0.12
C SER A 119 4.81 -12.55 -0.04
N LEU A 120 5.25 -13.28 0.99
CA LEU A 120 5.39 -14.74 0.95
C LEU A 120 4.03 -15.46 1.02
N TRP A 121 3.03 -14.86 1.67
CA TRP A 121 1.72 -15.48 1.85
C TRP A 121 0.58 -14.70 1.18
N ALA A 122 0.72 -13.38 1.06
CA ALA A 122 -0.33 -12.49 0.56
C ALA A 122 -0.39 -12.36 -0.97
#